data_AF-A0A7W7VA94-F1
#
_entry.id   AF-A0A7W7VA94-F1
#
_cell.length_a   1.000
_cell.length_b   1.000
_cell.length_c   1.000
_cell.angle_alpha   90.00
_cell.angle_beta   90.00
_cell.angle_gamma   90.00
#
_symmetry.space_group_name_H-M   'P 1'
#
loop_
_entity.id
_entity.type
_entity.pdbx_description
1 polymer ?
#
loop_
_entity_poly.entity_id
_entity_poly.type
_entity_poly.pdbx_seq_one_letter_code
_entity_poly.pdbx_strand_id
1 'polypeptide(L)'
;MGKPGRGLIPQAGDDAEKVTALAVKRTRRYLAEVRKRYPDAFAQLNRMVRQKGAPGMPDWPDWCWLPMGASYAVASGGGLNRLTATDPRTADMGRLAALAAWRLTKGVYWLEADAQDRHIRRLWKAPGVPADPVLRQERYTGGMPQHCVYVALPQRNRPTQVGPLPWPLGVFIHLEHDVNNGRPELRIVVDTDGTWEGLAPHPVMLDRPTLLASSREGAHESLATVLQHFPGLGDNEDPAEALAKFSQTLPFQVWPVVEAVTDPDVVISRWDMPGERPERARPVQDSGGPRWEPANEPVRWRVSLEAPRPGLRAM
;
A
#
# COMPACT_ATOMS: atom_id res chain seq x y z
N MET A 1 39.89 28.42 -0.49
CA MET A 1 39.98 26.94 -0.50
C MET A 1 39.47 26.42 0.85
N GLY A 2 38.16 26.15 0.93
CA GLY A 2 37.53 25.59 2.13
C GLY A 2 37.56 24.07 2.09
N LYS A 3 37.95 23.44 3.21
CA LYS A 3 38.08 21.99 3.37
C LYS A 3 36.78 21.26 2.95
N PRO A 4 36.86 20.11 2.26
CA PRO A 4 35.69 19.28 1.99
C PRO A 4 35.13 18.78 3.33
N GLY A 5 33.83 18.95 3.51
CA GLY A 5 33.09 18.52 4.70
C GLY A 5 33.33 17.04 5.00
N ARG A 6 33.61 16.76 6.27
CA ARG A 6 33.77 15.42 6.82
C ARG A 6 32.59 14.52 6.45
N GLY A 7 32.91 13.39 5.84
CA GLY A 7 32.23 12.10 5.86
C GLY A 7 30.72 12.07 6.17
N LEU A 8 29.91 11.95 5.12
CA LEU A 8 28.65 11.21 5.12
C LEU A 8 28.98 9.71 5.26
N ILE A 9 29.26 9.24 6.47
CA ILE A 9 29.46 7.80 6.79
C ILE A 9 28.39 7.42 7.83
N PRO A 10 27.76 6.23 7.70
CA PRO A 10 26.32 6.06 7.82
C PRO A 10 25.85 6.03 9.27
N GLN A 11 24.72 6.70 9.55
CA GLN A 11 23.96 6.35 10.74
C GLN A 11 23.36 4.97 10.48
N ALA A 12 23.75 3.99 11.30
CA ALA A 12 23.26 2.62 11.26
C ALA A 12 21.74 2.63 10.97
N GLY A 13 21.39 2.14 9.77
CA GLY A 13 20.00 1.92 9.40
C GLY A 13 19.29 1.10 10.46
N ASP A 14 17.95 1.17 10.50
CA ASP A 14 17.22 0.12 11.18
C ASP A 14 17.71 -1.24 10.70
N ASP A 15 17.79 -2.17 11.64
CA ASP A 15 18.08 -3.57 11.33
C ASP A 15 16.95 -4.09 10.44
N ALA A 16 17.21 -4.10 9.13
CA ALA A 16 16.23 -4.40 8.11
C ALA A 16 15.61 -5.78 8.29
N GLU A 17 16.37 -6.74 8.82
CA GLU A 17 15.88 -8.05 9.17
C GLU A 17 14.87 -7.98 10.32
N LYS A 18 15.18 -7.25 11.40
CA LYS A 18 14.23 -7.04 12.49
C LYS A 18 12.97 -6.32 12.03
N VAL A 19 13.08 -5.25 11.23
CA VAL A 19 11.94 -4.47 10.74
C VAL A 19 11.02 -5.33 9.87
N THR A 20 11.60 -6.04 8.90
CA THR A 20 10.82 -6.93 8.01
C THR A 20 10.22 -8.11 8.77
N ALA A 21 10.91 -8.68 9.76
CA ALA A 21 10.35 -9.74 10.61
C ALA A 21 9.16 -9.25 11.46
N LEU A 22 9.22 -8.01 11.99
CA LEU A 22 8.09 -7.39 12.68
C LEU A 22 6.93 -7.11 11.71
N ALA A 23 7.22 -6.64 10.50
CA ALA A 23 6.21 -6.45 9.45
C ALA A 23 5.52 -7.77 9.07
N VAL A 24 6.26 -8.88 8.97
CA VAL A 24 5.68 -10.22 8.76
C VAL A 24 4.73 -10.61 9.89
N LYS A 25 5.13 -10.42 11.16
CA LYS A 25 4.24 -10.69 12.31
C LYS A 25 2.99 -9.83 12.26
N ARG A 26 3.14 -8.55 11.93
CA ARG A 26 2.06 -7.57 11.86
C ARG A 26 1.05 -7.88 10.75
N THR A 27 1.51 -8.12 9.54
CA THR A 27 0.65 -8.47 8.39
C THR A 27 -0.11 -9.78 8.61
N ARG A 28 0.48 -10.77 9.30
CA ARG A 28 -0.25 -11.98 9.75
C ARG A 28 -1.38 -11.65 10.72
N ARG A 29 -1.16 -10.73 11.69
CA ARG A 29 -2.21 -10.30 12.62
C ARG A 29 -3.37 -9.63 11.87
N TYR A 30 -3.10 -8.83 10.85
CA TYR A 30 -4.18 -8.25 10.03
C TYR A 30 -5.03 -9.31 9.31
N LEU A 31 -4.41 -10.35 8.76
CA LEU A 31 -5.18 -11.47 8.19
C LEU A 31 -5.99 -12.23 9.25
N ALA A 32 -5.51 -12.31 10.50
CA ALA A 32 -6.28 -12.88 11.60
C ALA A 32 -7.47 -11.98 11.97
N GLU A 33 -7.29 -10.66 12.00
CA GLU A 33 -8.37 -9.69 12.24
C GLU A 33 -9.44 -9.75 11.15
N VAL A 34 -9.06 -9.89 9.87
CA VAL A 34 -10.05 -10.13 8.79
C VAL A 34 -10.89 -11.37 9.08
N ARG A 35 -10.26 -12.49 9.42
CA ARG A 35 -10.98 -13.74 9.72
C ARG A 35 -11.87 -13.65 10.96
N LYS A 36 -11.47 -12.84 11.93
CA LYS A 36 -12.24 -12.63 13.16
C LYS A 36 -13.47 -11.76 12.90
N ARG A 37 -13.30 -10.66 12.16
CA ARG A 37 -14.37 -9.67 11.89
C ARG A 37 -15.30 -10.11 10.77
N TYR A 38 -14.75 -10.78 9.76
CA TYR A 38 -15.43 -11.20 8.54
C TYR A 38 -15.08 -12.66 8.21
N PRO A 39 -15.63 -13.65 8.96
CA PRO A 39 -15.22 -15.06 8.86
C PRO A 39 -15.24 -15.64 7.44
N ASP A 40 -16.24 -15.25 6.63
CA ASP A 40 -16.42 -15.75 5.27
C ASP A 40 -15.84 -14.86 4.17
N ALA A 41 -15.18 -13.73 4.52
CA ALA A 41 -14.74 -12.72 3.56
C ALA A 41 -13.94 -13.33 2.40
N PHE A 42 -12.91 -14.11 2.70
CA PHE A 42 -12.05 -14.67 1.67
C PHE A 42 -12.74 -15.69 0.77
N ALA A 43 -13.70 -16.45 1.32
CA ALA A 43 -14.50 -17.37 0.53
C ALA A 43 -15.45 -16.62 -0.40
N GLN A 44 -16.08 -15.54 0.09
CA GLN A 44 -16.95 -14.66 -0.70
C GLN A 44 -16.18 -13.97 -1.84
N LEU A 45 -15.05 -13.35 -1.54
CA LEU A 45 -14.21 -12.66 -2.52
C LEU A 45 -13.68 -13.63 -3.60
N ASN A 46 -13.30 -14.86 -3.21
CA ASN A 46 -12.90 -15.89 -4.17
C ASN A 46 -14.04 -16.36 -5.08
N ARG A 47 -15.31 -16.25 -4.66
CA ARG A 47 -16.46 -16.50 -5.54
C ARG A 47 -16.68 -15.32 -6.49
N MET A 48 -16.59 -14.10 -5.98
CA MET A 48 -16.81 -12.86 -6.76
C MET A 48 -15.78 -12.71 -7.88
N VAL A 49 -14.49 -13.01 -7.64
CA VAL A 49 -13.47 -12.91 -8.70
C VAL A 49 -13.70 -13.87 -9.87
N ARG A 50 -14.38 -15.01 -9.64
CA ARG A 50 -14.75 -15.96 -10.70
C ARG A 50 -15.90 -15.45 -11.57
N GLN A 51 -16.60 -14.41 -11.14
CA GLN A 51 -17.73 -13.82 -11.86
C GLN A 51 -17.31 -12.69 -12.80
N LYS A 52 -16.00 -12.38 -12.88
CA LYS A 52 -15.43 -11.41 -13.81
C LYS A 52 -15.97 -11.62 -15.23
N GLY A 53 -16.61 -10.61 -15.80
CA GLY A 53 -17.12 -10.63 -17.18
C GLY A 53 -18.25 -11.64 -17.44
N ALA A 54 -18.80 -12.30 -16.41
CA ALA A 54 -19.96 -13.16 -16.55
C ALA A 54 -21.22 -12.34 -16.92
N PRO A 55 -22.26 -12.95 -17.52
CA PRO A 55 -23.50 -12.23 -17.85
C PRO A 55 -24.09 -11.48 -16.66
N GLY A 56 -24.26 -10.16 -16.79
CA GLY A 56 -24.77 -9.30 -15.72
C GLY A 56 -23.76 -8.91 -14.64
N MET A 57 -22.48 -9.27 -14.81
CA MET A 57 -21.38 -8.91 -13.91
C MET A 57 -20.39 -7.98 -14.63
N PRO A 58 -19.73 -7.07 -13.89
CA PRO A 58 -18.74 -6.18 -14.50
C PRO A 58 -17.51 -6.98 -14.98
N ASP A 59 -16.84 -6.44 -15.98
CA ASP A 59 -15.49 -6.84 -16.36
C ASP A 59 -14.49 -5.79 -15.88
N TRP A 60 -13.22 -6.19 -15.74
CA TRP A 60 -12.15 -5.32 -15.27
C TRP A 60 -10.80 -5.80 -15.81
N PRO A 61 -9.76 -4.96 -15.87
CA PRO A 61 -8.47 -5.37 -16.41
C PRO A 61 -7.69 -6.31 -15.45
N ASP A 62 -6.83 -7.16 -16.02
CA ASP A 62 -6.07 -8.17 -15.26
C ASP A 62 -5.05 -7.62 -14.26
N TRP A 63 -4.69 -6.34 -14.37
CA TRP A 63 -3.85 -5.70 -13.36
C TRP A 63 -4.60 -5.47 -12.05
N CYS A 64 -5.95 -5.45 -12.07
CA CYS A 64 -6.80 -5.46 -10.90
C CYS A 64 -7.23 -6.90 -10.61
N TRP A 65 -6.85 -7.45 -9.45
CA TRP A 65 -7.29 -8.80 -9.09
C TRP A 65 -8.80 -8.85 -8.89
N LEU A 66 -9.33 -7.95 -8.07
CA LEU A 66 -10.75 -7.85 -7.74
C LEU A 66 -11.08 -6.41 -7.31
N PRO A 67 -12.03 -5.75 -7.99
CA PRO A 67 -12.51 -4.43 -7.59
C PRO A 67 -12.98 -4.37 -6.13
N MET A 68 -12.67 -3.28 -5.44
CA MET A 68 -12.98 -2.98 -4.05
C MET A 68 -14.48 -2.99 -3.78
N GLY A 69 -15.34 -2.80 -4.79
CA GLY A 69 -16.78 -3.02 -4.67
C GLY A 69 -17.14 -4.40 -4.09
N ALA A 70 -16.32 -5.42 -4.35
CA ALA A 70 -16.47 -6.74 -3.71
C ALA A 70 -16.18 -6.70 -2.19
N SER A 71 -15.20 -5.91 -1.77
CA SER A 71 -14.89 -5.69 -0.35
C SER A 71 -15.97 -4.86 0.35
N TYR A 72 -16.58 -3.90 -0.35
CA TYR A 72 -17.77 -3.20 0.13
C TYR A 72 -18.93 -4.17 0.36
N ALA A 73 -19.21 -5.07 -0.58
CA ALA A 73 -20.26 -6.08 -0.44
C ALA A 73 -20.03 -7.00 0.78
N VAL A 74 -18.78 -7.37 1.06
CA VAL A 74 -18.43 -8.11 2.29
C VAL A 74 -18.66 -7.25 3.54
N ALA A 75 -18.18 -6.01 3.56
CA ALA A 75 -18.27 -5.12 4.72
C ALA A 75 -19.71 -4.73 5.07
N SER A 76 -20.56 -4.52 4.06
CA SER A 76 -21.98 -4.19 4.24
C SER A 76 -22.86 -5.40 4.55
N GLY A 77 -22.35 -6.62 4.36
CA GLY A 77 -23.14 -7.85 4.40
C GLY A 77 -23.99 -8.09 3.14
N GLY A 78 -23.83 -7.26 2.10
CA GLY A 78 -24.49 -7.40 0.80
C GLY A 78 -25.96 -6.98 0.79
N GLY A 79 -26.63 -7.25 -0.34
CA GLY A 79 -28.06 -6.94 -0.53
C GLY A 79 -28.34 -5.43 -0.55
N LEU A 80 -29.39 -5.01 0.17
CA LEU A 80 -29.81 -3.60 0.27
C LEU A 80 -29.07 -2.82 1.35
N ASN A 81 -28.16 -3.46 2.10
CA ASN A 81 -27.43 -2.80 3.17
C ASN A 81 -26.48 -1.75 2.60
N ARG A 82 -26.56 -0.54 3.16
CA ARG A 82 -25.68 0.57 2.82
C ARG A 82 -24.94 1.04 4.05
N LEU A 83 -23.62 1.13 3.94
CA LEU A 83 -22.79 1.76 4.96
C LEU A 83 -22.93 3.28 4.86
N THR A 84 -23.08 3.94 6.00
CA THR A 84 -23.06 5.40 6.07
C THR A 84 -21.61 5.90 6.16
N ALA A 85 -21.38 7.18 5.90
CA ALA A 85 -20.06 7.79 6.05
C ALA A 85 -19.53 7.77 7.51
N THR A 86 -20.35 7.47 8.50
CA THR A 86 -19.94 7.37 9.91
C THR A 86 -19.78 5.93 10.37
N ASP A 87 -20.15 4.94 9.55
CA ASP A 87 -20.02 3.54 9.89
C ASP A 87 -18.53 3.12 9.89
N PRO A 88 -18.00 2.53 10.98
CA PRO A 88 -16.61 2.06 11.02
C PRO A 88 -16.27 1.02 9.95
N ARG A 89 -17.25 0.30 9.42
CA ARG A 89 -17.05 -0.66 8.33
C ARG A 89 -16.77 0.02 6.99
N THR A 90 -17.05 1.32 6.86
CA THR A 90 -16.70 2.11 5.67
C THR A 90 -15.19 2.19 5.49
N ALA A 91 -14.40 2.27 6.56
CA ALA A 91 -12.94 2.17 6.47
C ALA A 91 -12.48 0.72 6.18
N ASP A 92 -13.24 -0.28 6.63
CA ASP A 92 -12.89 -1.68 6.45
C ASP A 92 -12.87 -2.13 4.99
N MET A 93 -13.64 -1.52 4.08
CA MET A 93 -13.63 -1.92 2.66
C MET A 93 -12.24 -1.77 2.03
N GLY A 94 -11.51 -0.69 2.35
CA GLY A 94 -10.15 -0.47 1.85
C GLY A 94 -9.13 -1.41 2.50
N ARG A 95 -9.30 -1.69 3.80
CA ARG A 95 -8.46 -2.66 4.54
C ARG A 95 -8.64 -4.08 4.00
N LEU A 96 -9.88 -4.47 3.76
CA LEU A 96 -10.27 -5.76 3.20
C LEU A 96 -9.73 -5.93 1.78
N ALA A 97 -9.86 -4.93 0.91
CA ALA A 97 -9.36 -4.99 -0.46
C ALA A 97 -7.85 -5.18 -0.50
N ALA A 98 -7.10 -4.39 0.27
CA ALA A 98 -5.65 -4.52 0.37
C ALA A 98 -5.24 -5.92 0.85
N LEU A 99 -5.83 -6.41 1.96
CA LEU A 99 -5.46 -7.71 2.52
C LEU A 99 -5.91 -8.90 1.67
N ALA A 100 -7.03 -8.77 0.97
CA ALA A 100 -7.53 -9.79 0.07
C ALA A 100 -6.64 -9.95 -1.16
N ALA A 101 -6.12 -8.85 -1.72
CA ALA A 101 -5.11 -8.89 -2.78
C ALA A 101 -3.74 -9.32 -2.25
N TRP A 102 -3.32 -8.81 -1.08
CA TRP A 102 -2.02 -9.09 -0.49
C TRP A 102 -1.84 -10.57 -0.15
N ARG A 103 -2.87 -11.24 0.39
CA ARG A 103 -2.77 -12.65 0.79
C ARG A 103 -2.41 -13.61 -0.34
N LEU A 104 -2.61 -13.20 -1.60
CA LEU A 104 -2.28 -14.01 -2.77
C LEU A 104 -0.79 -14.27 -2.90
N THR A 105 0.04 -13.32 -2.47
CA THR A 105 1.50 -13.39 -2.60
C THR A 105 2.25 -13.12 -1.30
N LYS A 106 1.62 -12.40 -0.37
CA LYS A 106 2.12 -12.01 0.96
C LYS A 106 3.50 -11.35 0.93
N GLY A 107 3.80 -10.56 -0.10
CA GLY A 107 5.08 -9.89 -0.23
C GLY A 107 5.27 -8.75 0.79
N VAL A 108 6.37 -8.81 1.54
CA VAL A 108 6.84 -7.78 2.47
C VAL A 108 8.16 -7.21 1.93
N TYR A 109 8.17 -5.92 1.62
CA TYR A 109 9.25 -5.27 0.89
C TYR A 109 10.03 -4.34 1.82
N TRP A 110 11.33 -4.26 1.58
CA TRP A 110 12.25 -3.35 2.23
C TRP A 110 13.06 -2.62 1.18
N LEU A 111 13.17 -1.30 1.31
CA LEU A 111 14.03 -0.49 0.45
C LEU A 111 15.42 -0.45 1.07
N GLU A 112 16.42 -0.86 0.31
CA GLU A 112 17.82 -0.68 0.70
C GLU A 112 18.21 0.80 0.68
N ALA A 113 19.29 1.14 1.39
CA ALA A 113 19.67 2.53 1.64
C ALA A 113 19.84 3.36 0.35
N ASP A 114 20.33 2.75 -0.73
CA ASP A 114 20.50 3.38 -2.05
C ASP A 114 19.15 3.73 -2.72
N ALA A 115 18.19 2.80 -2.69
CA ALA A 115 16.83 3.01 -3.18
C ALA A 115 16.07 4.04 -2.32
N GLN A 116 16.25 3.99 -1.00
CA GLN A 116 15.76 5.04 -0.10
C GLN A 116 16.37 6.39 -0.51
N ASP A 117 17.68 6.50 -0.64
CA ASP A 117 18.34 7.78 -0.98
C ASP A 117 17.88 8.32 -2.35
N ARG A 118 17.67 7.46 -3.35
CA ARG A 118 17.15 7.85 -4.68
C ARG A 118 15.71 8.36 -4.61
N HIS A 119 14.81 7.68 -3.91
CA HIS A 119 13.38 7.99 -3.98
C HIS A 119 12.88 8.83 -2.81
N ILE A 120 13.25 8.44 -1.59
CA ILE A 120 12.83 9.05 -0.33
C ILE A 120 13.53 10.40 -0.15
N ARG A 121 14.87 10.47 -0.25
CA ARG A 121 15.58 11.74 -0.03
C ARG A 121 15.47 12.74 -1.17
N ARG A 122 15.36 12.30 -2.43
CA ARG A 122 15.24 13.23 -3.57
C ARG A 122 13.89 13.93 -3.62
N LEU A 123 12.81 13.28 -3.16
CA LEU A 123 11.48 13.88 -3.10
C LEU A 123 11.30 14.81 -1.89
N TRP A 124 12.07 14.60 -0.80
CA TRP A 124 12.12 15.48 0.38
C TRP A 124 13.32 16.44 0.39
N LYS A 125 13.68 17.00 -0.78
CA LYS A 125 14.80 17.96 -0.91
C LYS A 125 14.59 19.30 -0.19
N ALA A 126 13.37 19.65 0.20
CA ALA A 126 13.08 20.85 0.99
C ALA A 126 11.94 20.58 2.01
N PRO A 127 11.98 21.22 3.20
CA PRO A 127 10.87 21.13 4.16
C PRO A 127 9.57 21.71 3.59
N GLY A 128 8.43 21.07 3.87
CA GLY A 128 7.11 21.71 3.84
C GLY A 128 6.22 21.46 2.62
N VAL A 129 6.75 21.12 1.44
CA VAL A 129 5.92 20.67 0.29
C VAL A 129 6.70 19.64 -0.52
N PRO A 130 6.39 18.33 -0.41
CA PRO A 130 6.93 17.34 -1.35
C PRO A 130 6.55 17.73 -2.79
N ALA A 131 7.51 17.63 -3.71
CA ALA A 131 7.26 17.94 -5.12
C ALA A 131 6.04 17.15 -5.61
N ASP A 132 5.13 17.80 -6.37
CA ASP A 132 3.92 17.16 -6.88
C ASP A 132 4.25 16.15 -7.98
N PRO A 133 4.21 14.83 -7.70
CA PRO A 133 4.61 13.81 -8.66
C PRO A 133 3.61 13.73 -9.81
N VAL A 134 4.12 13.65 -11.03
CA VAL A 134 3.31 13.35 -12.22
C VAL A 134 2.89 11.89 -12.17
N LEU A 135 1.60 11.63 -12.27
CA LEU A 135 1.08 10.27 -12.33
C LEU A 135 1.15 9.76 -13.77
N ARG A 136 1.70 8.56 -13.94
CA ARG A 136 1.74 7.85 -15.22
C ARG A 136 1.06 6.51 -15.02
N GLN A 137 -0.21 6.40 -15.40
CA GLN A 137 -1.05 5.24 -15.15
C GLN A 137 -0.39 3.92 -15.56
N GLU A 138 0.25 3.88 -16.73
CA GLU A 138 0.89 2.67 -17.29
C GLU A 138 2.05 2.20 -16.41
N ARG A 139 2.78 3.14 -15.79
CA ARG A 139 3.87 2.80 -14.87
C ARG A 139 3.35 2.00 -13.68
N TYR A 140 2.21 2.38 -13.11
CA TYR A 140 1.70 1.70 -11.92
C TYR A 140 0.94 0.43 -12.29
N THR A 141 0.06 0.48 -13.28
CA THR A 141 -0.73 -0.68 -13.74
C THR A 141 0.14 -1.78 -14.34
N GLY A 142 1.25 -1.43 -15.01
CA GLY A 142 2.23 -2.37 -15.56
C GLY A 142 3.40 -2.69 -14.64
N GLY A 143 3.85 -1.73 -13.82
CA GLY A 143 5.08 -1.86 -13.01
C GLY A 143 4.90 -2.42 -11.61
N MET A 144 3.67 -2.55 -11.09
CA MET A 144 3.45 -3.17 -9.79
C MET A 144 3.89 -4.64 -9.79
N PRO A 145 4.81 -5.05 -8.89
CA PRO A 145 5.39 -6.40 -8.90
C PRO A 145 4.39 -7.48 -8.51
N GLN A 146 3.39 -7.12 -7.69
CA GLN A 146 2.32 -7.99 -7.20
C GLN A 146 1.01 -7.20 -7.13
N HIS A 147 -0.15 -7.88 -7.10
CA HIS A 147 -1.46 -7.21 -6.99
C HIS A 147 -1.58 -6.32 -5.75
N CYS A 148 -0.89 -6.70 -4.68
CA CYS A 148 -0.66 -5.86 -3.52
C CYS A 148 0.68 -6.22 -2.88
N VAL A 149 1.40 -5.20 -2.42
CA VAL A 149 2.63 -5.34 -1.64
C VAL A 149 2.46 -4.66 -0.29
N TYR A 150 3.16 -5.14 0.73
CA TYR A 150 3.35 -4.41 1.98
C TYR A 150 4.80 -3.92 2.04
N VAL A 151 5.04 -2.62 2.14
CA VAL A 151 6.39 -2.08 2.29
C VAL A 151 6.62 -1.66 3.73
N ALA A 152 7.63 -2.25 4.37
CA ALA A 152 8.01 -1.93 5.73
C ALA A 152 8.89 -0.67 5.75
N LEU A 153 8.63 0.24 6.68
CA LEU A 153 9.34 1.52 6.78
C LEU A 153 10.32 1.53 7.96
N PRO A 154 11.51 2.14 7.79
CA PRO A 154 12.47 2.34 8.89
C PRO A 154 11.84 3.21 9.98
N GLN A 155 12.09 2.91 11.26
CA GLN A 155 11.55 3.65 12.41
C GLN A 155 12.59 4.57 13.08
N ARG A 156 13.88 4.20 13.10
CA ARG A 156 14.93 5.01 13.73
C ARG A 156 15.42 6.15 12.84
N ASN A 157 15.35 5.97 11.52
CA ASN A 157 15.77 6.98 10.54
C ASN A 157 14.58 7.69 9.90
N ARG A 158 13.60 8.08 10.72
CA ARG A 158 12.51 8.96 10.28
C ARG A 158 13.12 10.23 9.65
N PRO A 159 12.77 10.59 8.40
CA PRO A 159 13.24 11.84 7.83
C PRO A 159 12.75 13.01 8.68
N THR A 160 13.66 13.92 9.03
CA THR A 160 13.36 15.09 9.86
C THR A 160 12.42 16.08 9.17
N GLN A 161 12.27 15.96 7.85
CA GLN A 161 11.39 16.77 7.01
C GLN A 161 9.93 16.25 6.96
N VAL A 162 9.65 15.10 7.56
CA VAL A 162 8.29 14.58 7.63
C VAL A 162 7.57 15.40 8.66
N GLY A 163 6.63 16.23 8.20
CA GLY A 163 5.89 17.23 8.99
C GLY A 163 5.16 16.66 10.23
N PRO A 164 4.08 17.30 10.70
CA PRO A 164 3.50 16.97 12.01
C PRO A 164 2.92 15.55 12.11
N LEU A 165 2.71 14.86 10.98
CA LEU A 165 2.13 13.52 10.97
C LEU A 165 3.05 12.46 11.60
N PRO A 166 2.49 11.47 12.32
CA PRO A 166 3.23 10.29 12.75
C PRO A 166 3.92 9.59 11.57
N TRP A 167 5.11 9.04 11.82
CA TRP A 167 5.79 8.24 10.82
C TRP A 167 5.20 6.82 10.79
N PRO A 168 4.74 6.32 9.63
CA PRO A 168 4.07 5.04 9.57
C PRO A 168 5.04 3.86 9.74
N LEU A 169 4.49 2.73 10.16
CA LEU A 169 5.19 1.46 10.30
C LEU A 169 5.41 0.75 8.96
N GLY A 170 4.58 1.09 7.98
CA GLY A 170 4.63 0.56 6.63
C GLY A 170 3.39 0.95 5.84
N VAL A 171 3.25 0.37 4.66
CA VAL A 171 2.17 0.73 3.73
C VAL A 171 1.80 -0.45 2.84
N PHE A 172 0.51 -0.75 2.72
CA PHE A 172 0.02 -1.57 1.62
C PHE A 172 -0.17 -0.72 0.38
N ILE A 173 0.26 -1.22 -0.77
CA ILE A 173 0.05 -0.60 -2.08
C ILE A 173 -0.64 -1.63 -2.95
N HIS A 174 -1.82 -1.32 -3.48
CA HIS A 174 -2.56 -2.21 -4.37
C HIS A 174 -3.23 -1.46 -5.51
N LEU A 175 -3.52 -2.17 -6.60
CA LEU A 175 -4.26 -1.59 -7.72
C LEU A 175 -5.76 -1.82 -7.56
N GLU A 176 -6.55 -0.89 -8.07
CA GLU A 176 -8.01 -0.91 -8.07
C GLU A 176 -8.56 -0.44 -9.40
N HIS A 177 -9.62 -1.10 -9.87
CA HIS A 177 -10.41 -0.63 -11.00
C HIS A 177 -11.83 -0.33 -10.49
N ASP A 178 -12.20 0.94 -10.43
CA ASP A 178 -13.54 1.32 -10.00
C ASP A 178 -14.55 0.97 -11.11
N VAL A 179 -15.28 -0.12 -10.89
CA VAL A 179 -16.29 -0.62 -11.83
C VAL A 179 -17.46 0.34 -12.06
N ASN A 180 -17.66 1.35 -11.20
CA ASN A 180 -18.75 2.30 -11.37
C ASN A 180 -18.48 3.33 -12.48
N ASN A 181 -17.21 3.68 -12.70
CA ASN A 181 -16.81 4.73 -13.64
C ASN A 181 -15.65 4.30 -14.56
N GLY A 182 -15.15 3.07 -14.42
CA GLY A 182 -14.06 2.50 -15.20
C GLY A 182 -12.68 3.04 -14.86
N ARG A 183 -12.52 3.78 -13.75
CA ARG A 183 -11.29 4.50 -13.47
C ARG A 183 -10.20 3.61 -12.88
N PRO A 184 -8.94 3.81 -13.29
CA PRO A 184 -7.80 3.16 -12.69
C PRO A 184 -7.34 3.91 -11.44
N GLU A 185 -7.18 3.16 -10.35
CA GLU A 185 -6.73 3.66 -9.07
C GLU A 185 -5.54 2.84 -8.56
N LEU A 186 -4.68 3.52 -7.82
CA LEU A 186 -3.75 2.91 -6.88
C LEU A 186 -4.24 3.25 -5.49
N ARG A 187 -4.32 2.26 -4.62
CA ARG A 187 -4.79 2.43 -3.25
C ARG A 187 -3.65 2.17 -2.28
N ILE A 188 -3.54 3.09 -1.33
CA ILE A 188 -2.52 3.11 -0.29
C ILE A 188 -3.23 2.85 1.03
N VAL A 189 -2.86 1.82 1.77
CA VAL A 189 -3.32 1.63 3.15
C VAL A 189 -2.13 1.81 4.08
N VAL A 190 -2.09 2.97 4.74
CA VAL A 190 -1.00 3.32 5.63
C VAL A 190 -1.19 2.65 6.97
N ASP A 191 -0.14 2.00 7.46
CA ASP A 191 -0.11 1.33 8.76
C ASP A 191 0.52 2.27 9.79
N THR A 192 -0.32 2.91 10.60
CA THR A 192 0.10 4.00 11.49
C THR A 192 0.62 3.50 12.84
N ASP A 193 0.05 2.42 13.38
CA ASP A 193 0.32 1.97 14.75
C ASP A 193 0.39 0.44 14.93
N GLY A 194 0.18 -0.34 13.88
CA GLY A 194 0.23 -1.79 13.95
C GLY A 194 -1.06 -2.50 14.36
N THR A 195 -2.16 -1.76 14.51
CA THR A 195 -3.50 -2.27 14.82
C THR A 195 -4.40 -2.27 13.58
N TRP A 196 -5.57 -2.92 13.66
CA TRP A 196 -6.56 -2.90 12.57
C TRP A 196 -7.10 -1.49 12.37
N GLU A 197 -7.42 -0.83 13.48
CA GLU A 197 -7.87 0.55 13.55
C GLU A 197 -6.80 1.54 13.11
N GLY A 198 -5.52 1.17 13.04
CA GLY A 198 -4.45 2.02 12.50
C GLY A 198 -4.19 1.85 11.00
N LEU A 199 -4.97 1.02 10.30
CA LEU A 199 -4.90 0.90 8.85
C LEU A 199 -5.76 1.98 8.20
N ALA A 200 -5.13 2.99 7.59
CA ALA A 200 -5.77 4.15 6.99
C ALA A 200 -5.77 4.08 5.44
N PRO A 201 -6.88 3.68 4.79
CA PRO A 201 -6.95 3.58 3.32
C PRO A 201 -7.09 4.96 2.67
N HIS A 202 -6.37 5.16 1.57
CA HIS A 202 -6.34 6.37 0.76
C HIS A 202 -6.33 6.01 -0.73
N PRO A 203 -7.32 6.45 -1.51
CA PRO A 203 -7.32 6.27 -2.95
C PRO A 203 -6.36 7.26 -3.63
N VAL A 204 -5.74 6.81 -4.71
CA VAL A 204 -4.98 7.63 -5.65
C VAL A 204 -5.47 7.33 -7.05
N MET A 205 -6.24 8.25 -7.62
CA MET A 205 -6.78 8.18 -8.97
C MET A 205 -5.65 8.39 -9.99
N LEU A 206 -5.33 7.34 -10.74
CA LEU A 206 -4.21 7.33 -11.68
C LEU A 206 -4.50 8.06 -12.99
N ASP A 207 -5.77 8.39 -13.24
CA ASP A 207 -6.22 9.19 -14.38
C ASP A 207 -6.04 10.70 -14.16
N ARG A 208 -5.61 11.12 -12.98
CA ARG A 208 -5.27 12.51 -12.67
C ARG A 208 -3.84 12.82 -13.10
N PRO A 209 -3.52 14.06 -13.49
CA PRO A 209 -2.18 14.39 -13.98
C PRO A 209 -1.11 14.33 -12.88
N THR A 210 -1.50 14.58 -11.62
CA THR A 210 -0.57 14.66 -10.49
C THR A 210 -1.17 14.08 -9.20
N LEU A 211 -0.30 13.76 -8.23
CA LEU A 211 -0.74 13.27 -6.92
C LEU A 211 -1.59 14.31 -6.18
N LEU A 212 -1.27 15.59 -6.30
CA LEU A 212 -2.08 16.66 -5.70
C LEU A 212 -3.48 16.70 -6.30
N ALA A 213 -3.59 16.60 -7.62
CA ALA A 213 -4.88 16.57 -8.30
C ALA A 213 -5.73 15.37 -7.83
N SER A 214 -5.10 14.20 -7.70
CA SER A 214 -5.75 13.03 -7.10
C SER A 214 -6.13 13.22 -5.64
N SER A 215 -5.24 13.79 -4.82
CA SER A 215 -5.47 13.90 -3.37
C SER A 215 -6.59 14.89 -3.04
N ARG A 216 -6.74 15.94 -3.85
CA ARG A 216 -7.87 16.89 -3.76
C ARG A 216 -9.21 16.20 -4.02
N GLU A 217 -9.24 15.25 -4.95
CA GLU A 217 -10.44 14.50 -5.27
C GLU A 217 -10.75 13.46 -4.18
N GLY A 218 -9.74 12.69 -3.72
CA GLY A 218 -9.90 11.64 -2.71
C GLY A 218 -10.25 12.14 -1.30
N ALA A 219 -10.00 13.41 -0.99
CA ALA A 219 -10.40 14.03 0.27
C ALA A 219 -11.93 14.00 0.49
N HIS A 220 -12.72 14.01 -0.58
CA HIS A 220 -14.19 13.91 -0.50
C HIS A 220 -14.66 12.49 -0.10
N GLU A 221 -13.83 11.47 -0.32
CA GLU A 221 -14.18 10.05 -0.06
C GLU A 221 -13.73 9.57 1.35
N SER A 222 -12.85 10.30 2.04
CA SER A 222 -12.11 9.81 3.21
C SER A 222 -12.63 10.28 4.58
N LEU A 223 -13.81 10.89 4.65
CA LEU A 223 -14.39 11.52 5.86
C LEU A 223 -14.55 10.53 7.05
N ALA A 224 -14.91 9.28 6.80
CA ALA A 224 -15.14 8.25 7.82
C ALA A 224 -13.86 7.83 8.55
N THR A 225 -12.78 7.64 7.78
CA THR A 225 -11.51 7.07 8.24
C THR A 225 -10.81 8.05 9.17
N VAL A 226 -10.79 9.34 8.83
CA VAL A 226 -9.99 10.33 9.58
C VAL A 226 -10.57 10.63 10.96
N LEU A 227 -11.90 10.72 11.09
CA LEU A 227 -12.57 10.93 12.39
C LEU A 227 -12.29 9.79 13.39
N GLN A 228 -11.97 8.59 12.90
CA GLN A 228 -11.73 7.42 13.74
C GLN A 228 -10.27 7.25 14.19
N HIS A 229 -9.29 7.79 13.45
CA HIS A 229 -7.87 7.46 13.65
C HIS A 229 -7.06 8.59 14.31
N PHE A 230 -7.56 9.84 14.30
CA PHE A 230 -6.82 10.99 14.82
C PHE A 230 -7.70 11.88 15.72
N PRO A 231 -8.10 11.40 16.91
CA PRO A 231 -8.74 12.26 17.90
C PRO A 231 -7.78 13.39 18.29
N GLY A 232 -8.19 14.65 18.11
CA GLY A 232 -7.38 15.86 18.41
C GLY A 232 -6.79 16.58 17.19
N LEU A 233 -7.01 16.08 15.97
CA LEU A 233 -6.74 16.87 14.76
C LEU A 233 -7.80 17.99 14.67
N GLY A 234 -7.45 19.21 15.08
CA GLY A 234 -8.38 20.36 15.04
C GLY A 234 -8.70 21.03 16.37
N ASP A 235 -7.89 20.89 17.42
CA ASP A 235 -8.14 21.62 18.69
C ASP A 235 -8.11 23.16 18.52
N ASN A 236 -7.68 23.70 17.36
CA ASN A 236 -7.80 25.12 16.97
C ASN A 236 -8.11 25.36 15.46
N GLU A 237 -8.34 24.31 14.65
CA GLU A 237 -8.63 24.38 13.20
C GLU A 237 -9.97 23.65 12.92
N ASP A 238 -10.73 24.06 11.90
CA ASP A 238 -11.95 23.33 11.49
C ASP A 238 -11.60 21.84 11.22
N PRO A 239 -12.28 20.86 11.86
CA PRO A 239 -12.04 19.44 11.60
C PRO A 239 -12.07 19.06 10.12
N ALA A 240 -12.85 19.76 9.29
CA ALA A 240 -12.87 19.57 7.84
C ALA A 240 -11.59 20.05 7.15
N GLU A 241 -10.99 21.15 7.63
CA GLU A 241 -9.73 21.68 7.14
C GLU A 241 -8.53 20.81 7.55
N ALA A 242 -8.53 20.35 8.81
CA ALA A 242 -7.53 19.40 9.31
C ALA A 242 -7.59 18.07 8.53
N LEU A 243 -8.80 17.58 8.22
CA LEU A 243 -9.06 16.43 7.36
C LEU A 243 -8.53 16.62 5.94
N ALA A 244 -8.83 17.76 5.32
CA ALA A 244 -8.37 18.07 3.97
C ALA A 244 -6.84 18.08 3.92
N LYS A 245 -6.20 18.72 4.91
CA LYS A 245 -4.75 18.77 5.06
C LYS A 245 -4.13 17.40 5.28
N PHE A 246 -4.74 16.54 6.11
CA PHE A 246 -4.28 15.17 6.32
C PHE A 246 -4.37 14.34 5.03
N SER A 247 -5.54 14.32 4.39
CA SER A 247 -5.78 13.56 3.15
C SER A 247 -4.88 14.04 2.02
N GLN A 248 -4.52 15.33 2.00
CA GLN A 248 -3.59 15.91 1.04
C GLN A 248 -2.12 15.68 1.35
N THR A 249 -1.74 15.31 2.58
CA THR A 249 -0.31 15.18 2.97
C THR A 249 0.12 13.73 3.12
N LEU A 250 -0.76 12.84 3.58
CA LEU A 250 -0.42 11.44 3.82
C LEU A 250 0.06 10.70 2.55
N PRO A 251 -0.60 10.81 1.37
CA PRO A 251 -0.12 10.15 0.17
C PRO A 251 1.30 10.57 -0.19
N PHE A 252 1.64 11.86 -0.02
CA PHE A 252 2.97 12.38 -0.30
C PHE A 252 4.04 11.90 0.69
N GLN A 253 3.65 11.60 1.93
CA GLN A 253 4.56 11.05 2.93
C GLN A 253 5.03 9.63 2.59
N VAL A 254 4.23 8.87 1.83
CA VAL A 254 4.56 7.49 1.45
C VAL A 254 4.78 7.29 -0.05
N TRP A 255 4.50 8.30 -0.87
CA TRP A 255 4.67 8.24 -2.33
C TRP A 255 6.07 7.82 -2.79
N PRO A 256 7.18 8.27 -2.15
CA PRO A 256 8.51 7.80 -2.52
C PRO A 256 8.67 6.27 -2.51
N VAL A 257 7.91 5.59 -1.65
CA VAL A 257 7.91 4.12 -1.59
C VAL A 257 7.17 3.51 -2.77
N VAL A 258 6.04 4.11 -3.17
CA VAL A 258 5.29 3.73 -4.39
C VAL A 258 6.18 3.89 -5.61
N GLU A 259 6.89 5.01 -5.71
CA GLU A 259 7.86 5.29 -6.76
C GLU A 259 8.95 4.23 -6.83
N ALA A 260 9.52 3.85 -5.68
CA ALA A 260 10.61 2.89 -5.61
C ALA A 260 10.18 1.47 -6.03
N VAL A 261 9.02 0.98 -5.58
CA VAL A 261 8.56 -0.38 -5.92
C VAL A 261 8.04 -0.51 -7.35
N THR A 262 7.87 0.62 -8.05
CA THR A 262 7.42 0.68 -9.45
C THR A 262 8.45 1.31 -10.38
N ASP A 263 9.68 1.54 -9.90
CA ASP A 263 10.78 2.03 -10.74
C ASP A 263 11.32 0.85 -11.58
N PRO A 264 11.31 0.93 -12.92
CA PRO A 264 11.87 -0.13 -13.77
C PRO A 264 13.39 -0.33 -13.58
N ASP A 265 14.10 0.65 -13.02
CA ASP A 265 15.54 0.59 -12.79
C ASP A 265 15.91 -0.09 -11.46
N VAL A 266 14.96 -0.35 -10.56
CA VAL A 266 15.27 -1.05 -9.30
C VAL A 266 15.33 -2.57 -9.52
N VAL A 267 16.21 -3.20 -8.75
CA VAL A 267 16.26 -4.65 -8.63
C VAL A 267 15.45 -5.06 -7.42
N ILE A 268 14.44 -5.91 -7.65
CA ILE A 268 13.69 -6.56 -6.57
C ILE A 268 14.12 -8.01 -6.47
N SER A 269 14.62 -8.41 -5.30
CA SER A 269 15.16 -9.74 -5.05
C SER A 269 14.63 -10.32 -3.74
N ARG A 270 14.44 -11.65 -3.69
CA ARG A 270 14.01 -12.30 -2.46
C ARG A 270 15.13 -12.28 -1.42
N TRP A 271 14.77 -12.03 -0.17
CA TRP A 271 15.72 -11.88 0.95
C TRP A 271 16.67 -13.08 1.10
N ASP A 272 16.09 -14.28 1.08
CA ASP A 272 16.80 -15.53 1.32
C ASP A 272 17.24 -16.22 0.01
N MET A 273 16.74 -15.75 -1.14
CA MET A 273 17.06 -16.27 -2.48
C MET A 273 17.19 -15.13 -3.50
N PRO A 274 18.33 -14.41 -3.51
CA PRO A 274 18.53 -13.19 -4.31
C PRO A 274 18.29 -13.29 -5.82
N GLY A 275 18.20 -14.50 -6.39
CA GLY A 275 17.88 -14.73 -7.81
C GLY A 275 16.38 -14.76 -8.11
N GLU A 276 15.51 -14.92 -7.11
CA GLU A 276 14.06 -14.89 -7.31
C GLU A 276 13.53 -13.46 -7.40
N ARG A 277 12.50 -13.28 -8.22
CA ARG A 277 11.78 -12.01 -8.41
C ARG A 277 10.31 -12.17 -7.99
N PRO A 278 9.67 -11.11 -7.50
CA PRO A 278 8.25 -11.16 -7.20
C PRO A 278 7.44 -11.25 -8.49
N GLU A 279 6.36 -12.04 -8.44
CA GLU A 279 5.40 -12.13 -9.53
C GLU A 279 3.98 -11.90 -9.00
N ARG A 280 3.12 -11.37 -9.88
CA ARG A 280 1.68 -11.35 -9.63
C ARG A 280 1.18 -12.78 -9.53
N ALA A 281 0.28 -13.01 -8.58
CA ALA A 281 -0.43 -14.27 -8.49
C ALA A 281 -1.14 -14.57 -9.81
N ARG A 282 -1.23 -15.85 -10.16
CA ARG A 282 -1.98 -16.32 -11.31
C ARG A 282 -3.02 -17.33 -10.83
N PRO A 283 -4.20 -17.39 -11.46
CA PRO A 283 -5.17 -18.42 -11.11
C PRO A 283 -4.64 -19.79 -11.53
N VAL A 284 -4.85 -20.78 -10.68
CA VAL A 284 -4.72 -22.19 -11.05
C VAL A 284 -5.96 -22.57 -11.86
N GLN A 285 -5.75 -23.20 -13.01
CA GLN A 285 -6.86 -23.72 -13.80
C GLN A 285 -7.33 -25.05 -13.19
N ASP A 286 -8.59 -25.12 -12.78
CA ASP A 286 -9.24 -26.35 -12.32
C ASP A 286 -10.56 -26.61 -13.09
N SER A 287 -11.16 -27.78 -12.89
CA SER A 287 -12.40 -28.16 -13.59
C SER A 287 -13.61 -27.27 -13.26
N GLY A 288 -13.54 -26.46 -12.21
CA GLY A 288 -14.55 -25.47 -11.81
C GLY A 288 -14.17 -24.03 -12.20
N GLY A 289 -13.18 -23.85 -13.07
CA GLY A 289 -12.70 -22.55 -13.55
C GLY A 289 -11.50 -22.00 -12.75
N PRO A 290 -11.08 -20.75 -13.03
CA PRO A 290 -9.87 -20.19 -12.42
C PRO A 290 -9.99 -20.09 -10.89
N ARG A 291 -9.03 -20.68 -10.17
CA ARG A 291 -8.92 -20.63 -8.71
C ARG A 291 -7.74 -19.79 -8.26
N TRP A 292 -8.01 -18.82 -7.39
CA TRP A 292 -6.97 -18.01 -6.75
C TRP A 292 -6.63 -18.58 -5.38
N GLU A 293 -5.38 -18.99 -5.23
CA GLU A 293 -4.86 -19.57 -3.99
C GLU A 293 -4.02 -18.55 -3.22
N PRO A 294 -4.18 -18.44 -1.89
CA PRO A 294 -3.32 -17.60 -1.09
C PRO A 294 -1.92 -18.22 -0.98
N ALA A 295 -0.88 -17.39 -0.95
CA ALA A 295 0.46 -17.85 -0.60
C ALA A 295 0.46 -18.43 0.83
N ASN A 296 1.24 -19.48 1.07
CA ASN A 296 1.31 -20.13 2.40
C ASN A 296 1.90 -19.19 3.45
N GLU A 297 3.04 -18.56 3.13
CA GLU A 297 3.78 -17.72 4.07
C GLU A 297 4.14 -16.36 3.48
N PRO A 298 4.27 -15.31 4.30
CA PRO A 298 4.85 -14.04 3.87
C PRO A 298 6.28 -14.21 3.37
N VAL A 299 6.59 -13.52 2.27
CA VAL A 299 7.92 -13.54 1.62
C VAL A 299 8.54 -12.16 1.72
N ARG A 300 9.81 -12.10 2.15
CA ARG A 300 10.56 -10.85 2.26
C ARG A 300 11.29 -10.54 0.94
N TRP A 301 11.21 -9.29 0.50
CA TRP A 301 11.81 -8.76 -0.72
C TRP A 301 12.68 -7.55 -0.39
N ARG A 302 13.83 -7.45 -1.07
CA ARG A 302 14.71 -6.28 -1.07
C ARG A 302 14.52 -5.49 -2.34
N VAL A 303 14.50 -4.17 -2.23
CA VAL A 303 14.45 -3.21 -3.33
C VAL A 303 15.73 -2.39 -3.30
N SER A 304 16.59 -2.56 -4.30
CA SER A 304 17.91 -1.93 -4.39
C SER A 304 18.17 -1.39 -5.80
N LEU A 305 19.20 -0.56 -5.98
CA LEU A 305 19.65 -0.11 -7.31
C LEU A 305 20.60 -1.14 -7.96
N GLU A 306 21.25 -1.96 -7.15
CA GLU A 306 22.15 -3.01 -7.60
C GLU A 306 21.62 -4.39 -7.21
N ALA A 307 21.83 -5.38 -8.08
CA ALA A 307 21.52 -6.77 -7.73
C ALA A 307 22.41 -7.23 -6.56
N PRO A 308 21.89 -8.03 -5.61
CA PRO A 308 22.71 -8.55 -4.53
C PRO A 308 23.90 -9.33 -5.09
N ARG A 309 25.12 -9.03 -4.61
CA ARG A 309 26.31 -9.76 -5.02
C ARG A 309 26.16 -11.24 -4.62
N PRO A 310 26.30 -12.20 -5.55
CA PRO A 310 26.31 -13.61 -5.19
C PRO A 310 27.46 -13.87 -4.20
N GLY A 311 27.16 -14.43 -3.03
CA GLY A 311 28.18 -15.04 -2.16
C GLY A 311 28.38 -14.47 -0.75
N LEU A 312 27.64 -13.45 -0.30
CA LEU A 312 27.64 -13.08 1.12
C LEU A 312 26.37 -13.61 1.79
N ARG A 313 26.39 -14.89 2.17
CA ARG A 313 25.62 -15.30 3.35
C ARG A 313 26.21 -14.49 4.51
N ALA A 314 25.38 -13.69 5.19
CA ALA A 314 25.76 -13.14 6.48
C ALA A 314 26.14 -14.32 7.37
N MET A 315 27.38 -14.35 7.86
CA MET A 315 27.78 -15.18 8.99
C MET A 315 27.16 -14.63 10.27
#